data_AF-A0A4U7EY06-F1
#
_entry.id   AF-A0A4U7EY06-F1
#
_cell.length_a   1.000
_cell.length_b   1.000
_cell.length_c   1.000
_cell.angle_alpha   90.00
_cell.angle_beta   90.00
_cell.angle_gamma   90.00
#
_symmetry.space_group_name_H-M   'P 1'
#
loop_
_entity.id
_entity.type
_entity.pdbx_description
1 polymer ?
#
loop_
_entity_poly.entity_id
_entity_poly.type
_entity_poly.pdbx_seq_one_letter_code
_entity_poly.pdbx_strand_id
1 'polypeptide(L)'
;TNPFADGVDRRRLLQTTGAVGAATALAGCSGDGGGGEGPAPTVFVFNNGDRTVSVIDAAADELLTTSFLGTTASFPANQYSTGTDADYDVSWLNVSGGVRAFDQRTLEEVAYVETGYGPNYPNLTPDGDHLLIASGGTTGMDPEGDANHAMFRVDADRDSDTFGEVTAEIETGYV
;
A
#
# COMPACT_ATOMS: atom_id res chain seq x y z
N THR A 1 -2.23 -18.84 -8.53
CA THR A 1 -3.13 -17.97 -9.31
C THR A 1 -3.53 -16.83 -8.39
N ASN A 2 -3.29 -15.57 -8.76
CA ASN A 2 -3.68 -14.44 -7.92
C ASN A 2 -5.22 -14.38 -7.87
N PRO A 3 -5.88 -14.56 -6.71
CA PRO A 3 -7.34 -14.46 -6.61
C PRO A 3 -7.87 -13.03 -6.83
N PHE A 4 -6.97 -12.04 -6.94
CA PHE A 4 -7.27 -10.62 -7.11
C PHE A 4 -6.83 -10.06 -8.46
N ALA A 5 -6.48 -10.91 -9.44
CA ALA A 5 -6.14 -10.46 -10.80
C ALA A 5 -7.26 -9.61 -11.43
N ASP A 6 -8.49 -9.75 -10.94
CA ASP A 6 -9.65 -9.00 -11.37
C ASP A 6 -10.03 -7.83 -10.40
N GLY A 7 -9.17 -7.53 -9.41
CA GLY A 7 -9.37 -6.50 -8.38
C GLY A 7 -10.17 -6.94 -7.15
N VAL A 8 -9.89 -6.29 -6.02
CA VAL A 8 -10.67 -6.28 -4.78
C VAL A 8 -11.88 -5.37 -5.03
N ASP A 9 -12.85 -5.90 -5.78
CA ASP A 9 -14.12 -5.23 -6.00
C ASP A 9 -15.14 -5.68 -4.95
N ARG A 10 -15.57 -4.72 -4.13
CA ARG A 10 -16.63 -4.91 -3.12
C ARG A 10 -17.91 -5.51 -3.72
N ARG A 11 -18.27 -5.19 -4.98
CA ARG A 11 -19.43 -5.79 -5.66
C ARG A 11 -19.26 -7.29 -5.86
N ARG A 12 -18.05 -7.75 -6.18
CA ARG A 12 -17.78 -9.18 -6.40
C ARG A 12 -17.75 -9.94 -5.08
N LEU A 13 -17.14 -9.38 -4.03
CA LEU A 13 -17.08 -10.00 -2.70
C LEU A 13 -18.47 -10.11 -2.04
N LEU A 14 -19.31 -9.06 -2.14
CA LEU A 14 -20.68 -9.08 -1.61
C LEU A 14 -21.64 -9.98 -2.42
N GLN A 15 -21.40 -10.19 -3.71
CA GLN A 15 -22.20 -11.13 -4.51
C GLN A 15 -21.92 -12.60 -4.17
N THR A 16 -20.68 -12.95 -3.80
CA THR A 16 -20.33 -14.31 -3.38
C THR A 16 -20.87 -14.70 -1.99
N THR A 17 -21.10 -13.75 -1.10
CA THR A 17 -21.71 -14.01 0.23
C THR A 17 -23.24 -14.00 0.18
N GLY A 18 -23.85 -13.34 -0.82
CA GLY A 18 -25.31 -13.27 -1.01
C GLY A 18 -25.97 -14.52 -1.60
N ALA A 19 -25.22 -15.53 -2.06
CA ALA A 19 -25.79 -16.75 -2.66
C ALA A 19 -26.27 -17.78 -1.64
N VAL A 20 -26.00 -17.60 -0.34
CA VAL A 20 -26.49 -18.47 0.73
C VAL A 20 -27.44 -17.70 1.64
N GLY A 21 -28.67 -17.52 1.16
CA GLY A 21 -29.86 -17.31 2.00
C GLY A 21 -30.40 -15.88 2.05
N ALA A 22 -31.46 -15.63 1.27
CA ALA A 22 -32.76 -15.16 1.79
C ALA A 22 -33.71 -14.87 0.61
N ALA A 23 -34.57 -15.84 0.29
CA ALA A 23 -35.84 -15.54 -0.33
C ALA A 23 -36.74 -14.90 0.74
N THR A 24 -36.79 -13.56 0.78
CA THR A 24 -37.84 -12.83 1.47
C THR A 24 -38.25 -11.62 0.64
N ALA A 25 -39.39 -11.74 -0.02
CA ALA A 25 -40.12 -10.62 -0.58
C ALA A 25 -40.67 -9.75 0.56
N LEU A 26 -40.22 -8.50 0.64
CA LEU A 26 -40.99 -7.44 1.29
C LEU A 26 -41.01 -6.22 0.37
N ALA A 27 -42.21 -5.93 -0.12
CA ALA A 27 -42.56 -4.66 -0.73
C ALA A 27 -42.48 -3.54 0.31
N GLY A 28 -42.03 -2.36 -0.12
CA GLY A 28 -42.25 -1.11 0.60
C GLY A 28 -40.99 -0.49 1.21
N CYS A 29 -40.32 0.35 0.41
CA CYS A 29 -39.97 1.73 0.73
C CYS A 29 -39.10 2.26 -0.41
N SER A 30 -39.74 2.98 -1.33
CA SER A 30 -39.09 3.88 -2.28
C SER A 30 -38.46 5.04 -1.49
N GLY A 31 -37.27 4.79 -0.95
CA GLY A 31 -36.32 5.80 -0.50
C GLY A 31 -35.18 5.80 -1.49
N ASP A 32 -35.07 6.90 -2.23
CA ASP A 32 -34.06 7.22 -3.23
C ASP A 32 -32.68 6.65 -2.87
N GLY A 33 -32.29 5.60 -3.59
CA GLY A 33 -31.02 4.91 -3.45
C GLY A 33 -29.90 5.75 -4.07
N GLY A 34 -29.50 6.81 -3.39
CA GLY A 34 -28.24 7.50 -3.63
C GLY A 34 -27.11 6.78 -2.90
N GLY A 35 -26.85 5.51 -3.23
CA GLY A 35 -25.68 4.80 -2.75
C GLY A 35 -24.45 5.44 -3.37
N GLY A 36 -23.77 6.29 -2.58
CA GLY A 36 -22.61 7.07 -3.02
C GLY A 36 -21.61 6.21 -3.78
N GLU A 37 -21.47 6.52 -5.07
CA GLU A 37 -20.50 5.96 -6.00
C GLU A 37 -19.13 6.60 -5.74
N GLY A 38 -18.66 6.49 -4.50
CA GLY A 38 -17.37 6.99 -4.04
C GLY A 38 -16.56 5.83 -3.48
N PRO A 39 -15.22 5.88 -3.60
CA PRO A 39 -14.36 4.85 -3.04
C PRO A 39 -14.59 4.76 -1.52
N ALA A 40 -14.85 3.54 -1.04
CA ALA A 40 -15.19 3.32 0.36
C ALA A 40 -13.95 3.49 1.25
N PRO A 41 -14.07 4.08 2.45
CA PRO A 41 -12.97 4.18 3.40
C PRO A 41 -12.37 2.79 3.67
N THR A 42 -11.14 2.57 3.23
CA THR A 42 -10.47 1.27 3.29
C THR A 42 -9.17 1.41 4.09
N VAL A 43 -8.94 0.49 5.02
CA VAL A 43 -7.69 0.42 5.78
C VAL A 43 -6.95 -0.86 5.43
N PHE A 44 -5.67 -0.72 5.09
CA PHE A 44 -4.74 -1.82 4.91
C PHE A 44 -3.91 -2.02 6.19
N VAL A 45 -4.00 -3.21 6.77
CA VAL A 45 -3.28 -3.59 8.00
C VAL A 45 -2.33 -4.73 7.71
N PHE A 46 -1.03 -4.49 7.86
CA PHE A 46 -0.01 -5.52 7.65
C PHE A 46 0.21 -6.32 8.92
N ASN A 47 0.01 -7.62 8.81
CA ASN A 47 0.16 -8.57 9.91
C ASN A 47 1.62 -9.05 9.91
N ASN A 48 2.51 -8.30 10.55
CA ASN A 48 3.95 -8.45 10.32
C ASN A 48 4.51 -9.86 10.58
N GLY A 49 3.98 -10.59 11.57
CA GLY A 49 4.39 -11.97 11.83
C GLY A 49 4.00 -12.94 10.72
N ASP A 50 2.85 -12.70 10.08
CA ASP A 50 2.21 -13.64 9.16
C ASP A 50 2.48 -13.33 7.69
N ARG A 51 3.06 -12.16 7.39
CA ARG A 51 3.33 -11.67 6.01
C ARG A 51 2.05 -11.61 5.17
N THR A 52 0.97 -11.21 5.83
CA THR A 52 -0.33 -10.98 5.21
C THR A 52 -0.74 -9.53 5.35
N VAL A 53 -1.68 -9.09 4.52
CA VAL A 53 -2.39 -7.82 4.65
C VAL A 53 -3.87 -8.08 4.86
N SER A 54 -4.46 -7.42 5.85
CA SER A 54 -5.91 -7.39 6.08
C SER A 54 -6.47 -6.11 5.47
N VAL A 55 -7.58 -6.25 4.73
CA VAL A 55 -8.33 -5.14 4.14
C VAL A 55 -9.60 -4.95 4.96
N ILE A 56 -9.75 -3.77 5.55
CA ILE A 56 -10.86 -3.45 6.46
C ILE A 56 -11.69 -2.34 5.84
N ASP A 57 -13.02 -2.53 5.83
CA ASP A 57 -13.96 -1.45 5.60
C ASP A 57 -14.01 -0.56 6.85
N ALA A 58 -13.46 0.64 6.76
CA ALA A 58 -13.37 1.55 7.89
C ALA A 58 -14.74 2.16 8.27
N ALA A 59 -15.70 2.19 7.35
CA ALA A 59 -17.04 2.72 7.61
C ALA A 59 -17.92 1.70 8.34
N ALA A 60 -17.81 0.42 7.96
CA ALA A 60 -18.55 -0.68 8.59
C ALA A 60 -17.83 -1.30 9.79
N ASP A 61 -16.52 -1.04 9.96
CA ASP A 61 -15.65 -1.73 10.93
C ASP A 61 -15.61 -3.25 10.70
N GLU A 62 -15.51 -3.66 9.43
CA GLU A 62 -15.58 -5.06 9.01
C GLU A 62 -14.30 -5.50 8.27
N LEU A 63 -13.77 -6.69 8.64
CA LEU A 63 -12.71 -7.35 7.88
C LEU A 63 -13.29 -7.87 6.55
N LEU A 64 -12.83 -7.32 5.44
CA LEU A 64 -13.24 -7.75 4.10
C LEU A 64 -12.46 -8.98 3.65
N THR A 65 -11.14 -8.98 3.86
CA THR A 65 -10.26 -10.09 3.48
C THR A 65 -8.90 -10.02 4.15
N THR A 66 -8.18 -11.14 4.15
CA THR A 66 -6.75 -11.24 4.50
C THR A 66 -6.02 -11.97 3.38
N SER A 67 -4.95 -11.38 2.85
CA SER A 67 -4.17 -11.91 1.73
C SER A 67 -2.71 -12.12 2.12
N PHE A 68 -2.09 -13.21 1.67
CA PHE A 68 -0.66 -13.45 1.85
C PHE A 68 0.16 -12.71 0.80
N LEU A 69 1.09 -11.87 1.24
CA LEU A 69 1.99 -11.10 0.37
C LEU A 69 3.38 -11.73 0.25
N GLY A 70 3.73 -12.66 1.13
CA GLY A 70 5.07 -13.26 1.15
C GLY A 70 6.17 -12.35 1.69
N THR A 71 5.86 -11.08 1.93
CA THR A 71 6.72 -10.07 2.56
C THR A 71 5.97 -9.33 3.65
N THR A 72 6.70 -8.54 4.44
CA THR A 72 6.10 -7.65 5.42
C THR A 72 6.97 -6.42 5.63
N ALA A 73 6.41 -5.40 6.27
CA ALA A 73 7.15 -4.25 6.75
C ALA A 73 8.35 -4.69 7.62
N SER A 74 9.56 -4.25 7.27
CA SER A 74 10.77 -4.41 8.09
C SER A 74 10.77 -3.38 9.23
N PHE A 75 11.78 -3.36 10.11
CA PHE A 75 11.92 -2.23 11.04
C PHE A 75 12.62 -1.07 10.31
N PRO A 76 12.08 0.15 10.32
CA PRO A 76 10.82 0.59 10.93
C PRO A 76 9.58 0.10 10.14
N ALA A 77 8.52 -0.30 10.85
CA ALA A 77 7.30 -0.78 10.22
C ALA A 77 6.45 0.40 9.71
N ASN A 78 6.93 1.06 8.65
CA ASN A 78 6.29 2.18 8.00
C ASN A 78 5.81 1.81 6.60
N GLN A 79 4.79 2.54 6.19
CA GLN A 79 4.08 2.36 4.94
C GLN A 79 3.56 3.72 4.49
N TYR A 80 3.49 3.92 3.19
CA TYR A 80 2.84 5.07 2.60
C TYR A 80 1.79 4.59 1.60
N SER A 81 0.55 5.00 1.79
CA SER A 81 -0.58 4.64 0.94
C SER A 81 -1.14 5.92 0.33
N THR A 82 -1.48 5.92 -0.96
CA THR A 82 -2.25 7.02 -1.55
C THR A 82 -3.70 7.00 -1.06
N GLY A 83 -4.34 8.17 -1.07
CA GLY A 83 -5.76 8.29 -0.70
C GLY A 83 -6.69 7.69 -1.76
N THR A 84 -7.93 7.45 -1.37
CA THR A 84 -8.96 6.77 -2.17
C THR A 84 -9.34 7.49 -3.48
N ASP A 85 -9.03 8.78 -3.59
CA ASP A 85 -9.27 9.59 -4.79
C ASP A 85 -8.06 9.63 -5.73
N ALA A 86 -6.96 8.93 -5.40
CA ALA A 86 -5.81 8.81 -6.29
C ALA A 86 -6.09 7.73 -7.33
N ASP A 87 -5.94 8.06 -8.62
CA ASP A 87 -6.22 7.13 -9.73
C ASP A 87 -5.36 5.85 -9.70
N TYR A 88 -4.33 5.80 -8.86
CA TYR A 88 -3.26 4.83 -8.94
C TYR A 88 -3.05 4.00 -7.67
N ASP A 89 -3.73 4.31 -6.55
CA ASP A 89 -3.91 3.44 -5.38
C ASP A 89 -2.71 2.51 -5.05
N VAL A 90 -1.51 3.06 -4.80
CA VAL A 90 -0.30 2.27 -4.46
C VAL A 90 0.00 2.33 -2.97
N SER A 91 0.38 1.19 -2.39
CA SER A 91 0.95 1.09 -1.05
C SER A 91 2.44 0.78 -1.13
N TRP A 92 3.28 1.68 -0.61
CA TRP A 92 4.73 1.57 -0.54
C TRP A 92 5.14 1.06 0.84
N LEU A 93 5.76 -0.11 0.89
CA LEU A 93 6.14 -0.81 2.12
C LEU A 93 7.65 -0.81 2.25
N ASN A 94 8.17 -0.35 3.39
CA ASN A 94 9.56 -0.64 3.74
C ASN A 94 9.72 -2.13 3.98
N VAL A 95 10.56 -2.80 3.20
CA VAL A 95 10.87 -4.22 3.34
C VAL A 95 12.37 -4.38 3.59
N SER A 96 12.82 -5.62 3.81
CA SER A 96 14.25 -5.87 3.93
C SER A 96 14.96 -5.51 2.60
N GLY A 97 15.95 -4.62 2.67
CA GLY A 97 16.78 -4.21 1.53
C GLY A 97 16.19 -3.13 0.63
N GLY A 98 15.02 -2.58 0.95
CA GLY A 98 14.42 -1.52 0.13
C GLY A 98 12.93 -1.29 0.37
N VAL A 99 12.23 -0.87 -0.68
CA VAL A 99 10.79 -0.56 -0.64
C VAL A 99 10.06 -1.33 -1.75
N ARG A 100 8.89 -1.90 -1.45
CA ARG A 100 8.01 -2.53 -2.45
C ARG A 100 6.73 -1.74 -2.63
N ALA A 101 6.26 -1.61 -3.87
CA ALA A 101 4.95 -1.09 -4.19
C ALA A 101 3.96 -2.23 -4.42
N PHE A 102 2.80 -2.14 -3.79
CA PHE A 102 1.66 -3.01 -4.05
C PHE A 102 0.49 -2.17 -4.57
N ASP A 103 -0.13 -2.64 -5.64
CA ASP A 103 -1.41 -2.11 -6.11
C ASP A 103 -2.47 -2.42 -5.05
N GLN A 104 -3.12 -1.40 -4.47
CA GLN A 104 -4.07 -1.59 -3.37
C GLN A 104 -5.36 -2.28 -3.83
N ARG A 105 -5.66 -2.26 -5.14
CA ARG A 105 -6.85 -2.90 -5.70
C ARG A 105 -6.61 -4.38 -5.91
N THR A 106 -5.45 -4.79 -6.39
CA THR A 106 -5.16 -6.19 -6.77
C THR A 106 -4.22 -6.88 -5.78
N LEU A 107 -3.60 -6.13 -4.88
CA LEU A 107 -2.52 -6.57 -3.99
C LEU A 107 -1.34 -7.20 -4.74
N GLU A 108 -1.21 -6.92 -6.04
CA GLU A 108 -0.06 -7.32 -6.83
C GLU A 108 1.12 -6.40 -6.55
N GLU A 109 2.31 -6.99 -6.43
CA GLU A 109 3.55 -6.21 -6.40
C GLU A 109 3.79 -5.61 -7.78
N VAL A 110 3.93 -4.29 -7.82
CA VAL A 110 4.11 -3.53 -9.07
C VAL A 110 5.49 -2.91 -9.21
N ALA A 111 6.25 -2.78 -8.10
CA ALA A 111 7.65 -2.38 -8.14
C ALA A 111 8.42 -2.85 -6.90
N TYR A 112 9.73 -3.03 -7.07
CA TYR A 112 10.70 -3.17 -5.99
C TYR A 112 11.87 -2.22 -6.21
N VAL A 113 12.10 -1.34 -5.23
CA VAL A 113 13.22 -0.41 -5.19
C VAL A 113 14.25 -0.95 -4.21
N GLU A 114 15.39 -1.40 -4.72
CA GLU A 114 16.52 -1.78 -3.90
C GLU A 114 17.28 -0.53 -3.45
N THR A 115 17.42 -0.35 -2.14
CA THR A 115 18.20 0.76 -1.56
C THR A 115 19.53 0.26 -0.99
N GLY A 116 19.65 -1.05 -0.73
CA GLY A 116 20.79 -1.64 -0.05
C GLY A 116 20.80 -1.41 1.47
N TYR A 117 19.82 -0.67 2.01
CA TYR A 117 19.70 -0.37 3.43
C TYR A 117 18.58 -1.17 4.10
N GLY A 118 18.78 -1.47 5.40
CA GLY A 118 17.76 -2.14 6.21
C GLY A 118 16.58 -1.22 6.53
N PRO A 119 16.83 -0.05 7.17
CA PRO A 119 15.81 0.95 7.42
C PRO A 119 15.52 1.82 6.20
N ASN A 120 14.24 1.97 5.84
CA ASN A 120 13.78 2.85 4.77
C ASN A 120 12.53 3.63 5.20
N TYR A 121 12.46 4.91 4.82
CA TYR A 121 11.37 5.81 5.15
C TYR A 121 10.74 6.40 3.89
N PRO A 122 9.82 5.66 3.24
CA PRO A 122 9.14 6.12 2.03
C PRO A 122 8.14 7.25 2.34
N ASN A 123 8.17 8.32 1.54
CA ASN A 123 7.22 9.44 1.55
C ASN A 123 6.89 9.84 0.12
N LEU A 124 5.62 9.80 -0.26
CA LEU A 124 5.19 10.22 -1.60
C LEU A 124 5.00 11.74 -1.64
N THR A 125 5.34 12.35 -2.77
CA THR A 125 5.04 13.76 -3.03
C THR A 125 3.53 13.97 -3.20
N PRO A 126 2.99 15.16 -2.87
CA PRO A 126 1.54 15.41 -2.97
C PRO A 126 0.95 15.26 -4.37
N ASP A 127 1.76 15.45 -5.42
CA ASP A 127 1.38 15.22 -6.83
C ASP A 127 1.42 13.73 -7.21
N GLY A 128 2.08 12.88 -6.43
CA GLY A 128 2.21 11.44 -6.69
C GLY A 128 3.40 11.08 -7.58
N ASP A 129 4.08 12.05 -8.19
CA ASP A 129 5.11 11.80 -9.21
C ASP A 129 6.39 11.18 -8.64
N HIS A 130 6.67 11.41 -7.35
CA HIS A 130 7.92 10.99 -6.73
C HIS A 130 7.72 10.34 -5.37
N LEU A 131 8.45 9.24 -5.15
CA LEU A 131 8.67 8.70 -3.82
C LEU A 131 10.07 9.09 -3.33
N LEU A 132 10.13 9.74 -2.18
CA LEU A 132 11.37 10.01 -1.47
C LEU A 132 11.57 8.96 -0.39
N ILE A 133 12.70 8.27 -0.42
CA ILE A 133 13.06 7.24 0.55
C ILE A 133 14.30 7.71 1.28
N ALA A 134 14.18 8.06 2.56
CA ALA A 134 15.35 8.19 3.42
C ALA A 134 15.81 6.78 3.83
N SER A 135 17.06 6.45 3.55
CA SER A 135 17.58 5.11 3.68
C SER A 135 18.86 5.07 4.49
N GLY A 136 18.94 4.04 5.33
CA GLY A 136 20.03 3.88 6.28
C GLY A 136 19.79 4.65 7.57
N GLY A 137 20.71 4.46 8.51
CA GLY A 137 20.59 4.94 9.88
C GLY A 137 19.79 3.97 10.72
N THR A 138 20.34 3.55 11.85
CA THR A 138 19.58 2.87 12.90
C THR A 138 19.59 3.76 14.13
N THR A 139 18.46 3.82 14.84
CA THR A 139 18.36 4.55 16.11
C THR A 139 19.26 3.98 17.21
N GLY A 140 19.94 2.85 16.95
CA GLY A 140 20.86 2.20 17.88
C GLY A 140 22.35 2.34 17.55
N MET A 141 22.74 3.05 16.49
CA MET A 141 24.15 3.31 16.16
C MET A 141 24.56 4.71 16.58
N ASP A 142 25.81 4.84 17.06
CA ASP A 142 26.42 6.15 17.28
C ASP A 142 26.59 6.85 15.92
N PRO A 143 26.37 8.18 15.84
CA PRO A 143 26.51 8.94 14.60
C PRO A 143 27.95 8.97 14.06
N GLU A 144 28.94 8.61 14.88
CA GLU A 144 30.35 8.54 14.49
C GLU A 144 30.69 7.18 13.87
N GLY A 145 31.15 7.20 12.60
CA GLY A 145 31.56 5.99 11.88
C GLY A 145 30.46 5.31 11.08
N ASP A 146 29.25 5.86 11.07
CA ASP A 146 28.20 5.46 10.13
C ASP A 146 28.55 5.96 8.71
N ALA A 147 28.35 5.10 7.71
CA ALA A 147 28.59 5.48 6.32
C ALA A 147 27.60 6.57 5.90
N ASN A 148 27.90 7.31 4.82
CA ASN A 148 26.94 8.27 4.28
C ASN A 148 25.58 7.56 4.05
N HIS A 149 24.55 8.16 4.65
CA HIS A 149 23.16 7.83 4.37
C HIS A 149 22.75 8.46 3.05
N ALA A 150 21.71 7.89 2.45
CA ALA A 150 21.20 8.37 1.17
C ALA A 150 19.70 8.63 1.26
N MET A 151 19.26 9.65 0.55
CA MET A 151 17.87 9.75 0.10
C MET A 151 17.79 9.31 -1.35
N PHE A 152 16.88 8.40 -1.64
CA PHE A 152 16.55 8.00 -3.00
C PHE A 152 15.30 8.75 -3.44
N ARG A 153 15.33 9.34 -4.63
CA ARG A 153 14.12 9.77 -5.34
C ARG A 153 13.77 8.72 -6.37
N VAL A 154 12.55 8.24 -6.33
CA VAL A 154 12.02 7.21 -7.22
C VAL A 154 10.89 7.82 -8.03
N ASP A 155 10.78 7.46 -9.30
CA ASP A 155 9.60 7.74 -10.11
C ASP A 155 8.40 6.95 -9.57
N ALA A 156 7.38 7.67 -9.11
CA ALA A 156 6.16 7.09 -8.56
C ALA A 156 4.93 7.41 -9.41
N ASP A 157 5.09 8.11 -10.54
CA ASP A 157 4.05 8.28 -11.54
C ASP A 157 3.73 6.90 -12.14
N ARG A 158 2.52 6.42 -11.88
CA ARG A 158 2.09 5.06 -12.25
C ARG A 158 1.92 4.89 -13.76
N ASP A 159 1.70 5.97 -14.48
CA ASP A 159 1.57 6.00 -15.94
C ASP A 159 2.92 6.16 -16.64
N SER A 160 3.97 6.44 -15.88
CA SER A 160 5.33 6.50 -16.40
C SER A 160 5.85 5.11 -16.77
N ASP A 161 6.54 5.04 -17.91
CA ASP A 161 7.29 3.85 -18.33
C ASP A 161 8.44 3.51 -17.36
N THR A 162 8.83 4.45 -16.50
CA THR A 162 9.91 4.31 -15.50
C THR A 162 9.40 4.19 -14.07
N PHE A 163 8.11 3.89 -13.86
CA PHE A 163 7.54 3.67 -12.53
C PHE A 163 8.39 2.69 -11.70
N GLY A 164 8.80 3.13 -10.50
CA GLY A 164 9.65 2.36 -9.60
C GLY A 164 11.16 2.51 -9.84
N GLU A 165 11.60 3.26 -10.85
CA GLU A 165 13.02 3.51 -11.09
C GLU A 165 13.57 4.62 -10.19
N VAL A 166 14.81 4.44 -9.70
CA VAL A 166 15.55 5.47 -8.96
C VAL A 166 15.98 6.57 -9.94
N THR A 167 15.49 7.79 -9.74
CA THR A 167 15.80 8.96 -10.58
C THR A 167 16.84 9.89 -9.97
N ALA A 168 17.14 9.74 -8.67
CA ALA A 168 18.26 10.42 -8.02
C ALA A 168 18.67 9.73 -6.72
N GLU A 169 19.95 9.86 -6.39
CA GLU A 169 20.52 9.53 -5.08
C GLU A 169 21.14 10.81 -4.49
N ILE A 170 20.79 11.13 -3.24
CA ILE A 170 21.18 12.35 -2.55
C ILE A 170 21.89 11.95 -1.27
N GLU A 171 23.19 12.20 -1.19
CA GLU A 171 23.96 11.99 0.04
C GLU A 171 23.51 12.97 1.14
N THR A 172 23.32 12.47 2.36
CA THR A 172 22.85 13.27 3.51
C THR A 172 23.88 13.43 4.62
N GLY A 173 25.16 13.18 4.34
CA GLY A 173 26.26 13.33 5.29
C GLY A 173 26.38 14.75 5.86
N TYR A 174 26.82 14.85 7.12
CA TYR A 174 27.19 16.12 7.74
C TYR A 174 28.51 16.62 7.13
N VAL A 175 28.55 17.88 6.69
CA VAL A 175 29.78 18.59 6.28
C VAL A 175 30.46 19.27 7.46
#